data_AF-A0A074RLQ8-F1
#
_entry.id   AF-A0A074RLQ8-F1
#
_cell.length_a   1.000
_cell.length_b   1.000
_cell.length_c   1.000
_cell.angle_alpha   90.00
_cell.angle_beta   90.00
_cell.angle_gamma   90.00
#
_symmetry.space_group_name_H-M   'P 1'
#
loop_
_entity.id
_entity.type
_entity.pdbx_description
1 polymer ?
#
loop_
_entity_poly.entity_id
_entity_poly.type
_entity_poly.pdbx_seq_one_letter_code
_entity_poly.pdbx_strand_id
1 'polypeptide(L)'
;MATKTLNFYAYGLQKDTTVMLMFEPPNSHKLFKDQFPVVWKVITFRARGHAKASIQYGARLAFGYAQTDQDNLVDSAAWVEVKSGDISSLSGGPGQKRFGDTSKGNGSKLLVCKNNTDGRANLSIGFVKGDSIHQRYEPTLIWTGVGI
;
A
#
# COMPACT_ATOMS: atom_id res chain seq x y z
N MET A 1 -6.46 10.39 6.23
CA MET A 1 -4.99 10.25 6.27
C MET A 1 -4.43 11.61 5.97
N ALA A 2 -3.37 12.02 6.67
CA ALA A 2 -2.71 13.26 6.32
C ALA A 2 -1.85 13.01 5.07
N THR A 3 -2.31 13.52 3.93
CA THR A 3 -1.45 13.64 2.75
C THR A 3 -0.33 14.62 3.10
N LYS A 4 0.92 14.17 2.96
CA LYS A 4 2.08 15.02 3.18
C LYS A 4 2.66 15.41 1.83
N THR A 5 2.89 16.70 1.63
CA THR A 5 3.60 17.19 0.44
C THR A 5 5.06 17.39 0.79
N LEU A 6 5.94 16.69 0.06
CA LEU A 6 7.38 16.87 0.09
C LEU A 6 7.77 17.73 -1.11
N ASN A 7 8.43 18.87 -0.86
CA ASN A 7 8.92 19.75 -1.90
C ASN A 7 10.45 19.67 -1.94
N PHE A 8 10.99 19.27 -3.08
CA PHE A 8 12.41 19.22 -3.36
C PHE A 8 12.77 20.33 -4.33
N TYR A 9 13.83 21.06 -3.98
CA TYR A 9 14.39 22.12 -4.80
C TYR A 9 15.86 21.79 -5.05
N ALA A 10 16.22 21.66 -6.33
CA ALA A 10 17.59 21.40 -6.76
C ALA A 10 18.13 22.65 -7.46
N TYR A 11 19.25 23.16 -6.96
CA TYR A 11 19.94 24.32 -7.49
C TYR A 11 21.44 24.05 -7.54
N GLY A 12 22.08 24.29 -8.69
CA GLY A 12 23.53 24.22 -8.81
C GLY A 12 24.14 22.81 -8.66
N LEU A 13 23.37 21.75 -8.92
CA LEU A 13 23.89 20.38 -8.89
C LEU A 13 25.02 20.20 -9.91
N GLN A 14 26.17 19.67 -9.49
CA GLN A 14 27.31 19.47 -10.39
C GLN A 14 27.21 18.17 -11.20
N LYS A 15 26.37 17.23 -10.75
CA LYS A 15 26.11 15.93 -11.38
C LYS A 15 24.63 15.62 -11.29
N ASP A 16 24.17 14.71 -12.12
CA ASP A 16 22.83 14.16 -12.01
C ASP A 16 22.69 13.49 -10.64
N THR A 17 21.66 13.87 -9.90
CA THR A 17 21.43 13.40 -8.53
C THR A 17 20.06 12.75 -8.46
N THR A 18 20.03 11.54 -7.93
CA THR A 18 18.78 10.80 -7.71
C THR A 18 18.45 10.77 -6.23
N VAL A 19 17.22 11.16 -5.89
CA VAL A 19 16.64 11.04 -4.55
C VAL A 19 15.73 9.81 -4.53
N MET A 20 16.01 8.89 -3.60
CA MET A 20 15.22 7.69 -3.38
C MET A 20 14.48 7.81 -2.04
N LEU A 21 13.16 7.72 -2.06
CA LEU A 21 12.33 7.70 -0.86
C LEU A 21 11.99 6.26 -0.53
N MET A 22 12.52 5.79 0.60
CA MET A 22 12.46 4.40 1.04
C MET A 22 11.46 4.20 2.17
N PHE A 23 10.89 3.00 2.27
CA PHE A 23 10.03 2.62 3.41
C PHE A 23 10.83 2.37 4.68
N GLU A 24 12.05 1.85 4.54
CA GLU A 24 12.98 1.59 5.63
C GLU A 24 14.32 2.30 5.38
N PRO A 25 14.95 2.88 6.41
CA PRO A 25 16.28 3.44 6.28
C PRO A 25 17.28 2.36 5.79
N PRO A 26 18.00 2.60 4.69
CA PRO A 26 18.97 1.62 4.20
C PRO A 26 20.20 1.60 5.11
N ASN A 27 20.85 0.44 5.21
CA ASN A 27 22.22 0.39 5.69
C ASN A 27 23.15 0.75 4.53
N SER A 28 23.71 1.96 4.55
CA SER A 28 24.56 2.50 3.48
C SER A 28 25.75 1.60 3.12
N HIS A 29 26.24 0.75 4.04
CA HIS A 29 27.38 -0.15 3.80
C HIS A 29 26.99 -1.41 3.00
N LYS A 30 25.69 -1.75 3.01
CA LYS A 30 25.12 -2.95 2.38
C LYS A 30 24.28 -2.65 1.14
N LEU A 31 23.98 -1.38 0.90
CA LEU A 31 23.14 -0.93 -0.20
C LEU A 31 23.75 -1.34 -1.55
N PHE A 32 22.96 -1.99 -2.41
CA PHE A 32 23.37 -2.55 -3.71
C PHE A 32 24.40 -3.68 -3.66
N LYS A 33 24.70 -4.22 -2.48
CA LYS A 33 25.49 -5.45 -2.30
C LYS A 33 24.59 -6.59 -1.85
N ASP A 34 24.10 -6.45 -0.62
CA ASP A 34 23.28 -7.45 0.07
C ASP A 34 21.88 -6.91 0.36
N GLN A 35 21.68 -5.59 0.27
CA GLN A 35 20.41 -4.93 0.46
C GLN A 35 20.02 -4.17 -0.81
N PHE A 36 18.92 -4.60 -1.44
CA PHE A 36 18.28 -3.83 -2.50
C PHE A 36 17.28 -2.85 -1.87
N PRO A 37 17.33 -1.56 -2.22
CA PRO A 37 16.45 -0.57 -1.60
C PRO A 37 14.99 -0.80 -2.01
N VAL A 38 14.10 -0.90 -1.02
CA VAL A 38 12.65 -0.89 -1.25
C VAL A 38 12.18 0.57 -1.23
N VAL A 39 12.05 1.13 -2.43
CA VAL A 39 11.66 2.53 -2.65
C VAL A 39 10.17 2.64 -2.95
N TRP A 40 9.53 3.68 -2.42
CA TRP A 40 8.17 4.05 -2.82
C TRP A 40 8.16 5.19 -3.85
N LYS A 41 9.26 5.94 -3.98
CA LYS A 41 9.42 6.96 -5.04
C LYS A 41 10.89 7.21 -5.37
N VAL A 42 11.16 7.48 -6.63
CA VAL A 42 12.46 7.91 -7.15
C VAL A 42 12.28 9.21 -7.93
N ILE A 43 13.16 10.18 -7.71
CA ILE A 43 13.23 11.42 -8.50
C ILE A 43 14.68 11.61 -8.95
N THR A 44 14.87 11.99 -10.21
CA THR A 44 16.20 12.35 -10.72
C THR A 44 16.21 13.83 -11.12
N PHE A 45 17.20 14.55 -10.62
CA PHE A 45 17.49 15.93 -10.96
C PHE A 45 18.74 15.97 -11.85
N ARG A 46 18.67 16.71 -12.95
CA ARG A 46 19.79 16.87 -13.88
C ARG A 46 20.82 17.86 -13.34
N ALA A 47 22.09 17.63 -13.66
CA ALA A 47 23.18 18.55 -13.40
C ALA A 47 22.93 19.92 -14.02
N ARG A 48 23.43 20.98 -13.38
CA ARG A 48 23.43 22.38 -13.82
C ARG A 48 22.05 22.98 -14.11
N GLY A 49 20.98 22.25 -13.83
CA GLY A 49 19.61 22.72 -13.94
C GLY A 49 19.06 23.31 -12.63
N HIS A 50 18.00 24.09 -12.76
CA HIS A 50 17.12 24.47 -11.66
C HIS A 50 15.86 23.63 -11.79
N ALA A 51 15.57 22.82 -10.78
CA ALA A 51 14.46 21.91 -10.83
C ALA A 51 13.73 21.85 -9.49
N LYS A 52 12.41 21.70 -9.58
CA LYS A 52 11.52 21.49 -8.45
C LYS A 52 10.76 20.19 -8.67
N ALA A 53 10.64 19.39 -7.61
CA ALA A 53 9.72 18.27 -7.58
C ALA A 53 8.84 18.36 -6.35
N SER A 54 7.53 18.21 -6.53
CA SER A 54 6.56 18.10 -5.44
C SER A 54 5.99 16.69 -5.45
N ILE A 55 6.17 15.96 -4.35
CA ILE A 55 5.61 14.62 -4.18
C ILE A 55 4.57 14.68 -3.08
N GLN A 56 3.38 14.16 -3.38
CA GLN A 56 2.41 13.83 -2.35
C GLN A 56 2.65 12.40 -1.88
N TYR A 57 2.89 12.24 -0.59
CA TYR A 57 2.88 10.94 0.08
C TYR A 57 1.58 10.78 0.84
N GLY A 58 0.79 9.80 0.41
CA GLY A 58 -0.37 9.31 1.11
C GLY A 58 -0.46 7.81 0.88
N ALA A 59 0.04 7.01 1.83
CA ALA A 59 -0.11 5.57 1.76
C ALA A 59 -1.59 5.20 1.99
N ARG A 60 -2.33 4.94 0.91
CA ARG A 60 -3.73 4.49 0.95
C ARG A 60 -3.73 2.98 1.18
N LEU A 61 -3.87 2.58 2.43
CA LEU A 61 -3.95 1.18 2.82
C LEU A 61 -5.35 0.63 2.53
N ALA A 62 -5.43 -0.62 2.10
CA ALA A 62 -6.68 -1.33 1.93
C ALA A 62 -6.57 -2.81 2.33
N PHE A 63 -7.67 -3.36 2.82
CA PHE A 63 -7.86 -4.80 2.88
C PHE A 63 -8.42 -5.30 1.55
N GLY A 64 -7.94 -6.44 1.11
CA GLY A 64 -8.38 -7.11 -0.12
C GLY A 64 -8.89 -8.52 0.18
N TYR A 65 -9.78 -8.99 -0.67
CA TYR A 65 -10.17 -10.38 -0.77
C TYR A 65 -9.70 -10.90 -2.13
N ALA A 66 -8.79 -11.88 -2.11
CA ALA A 66 -8.26 -12.51 -3.30
C ALA A 66 -8.96 -13.86 -3.53
N GLN A 67 -9.38 -14.11 -4.76
CA GLN A 67 -9.61 -15.48 -5.20
C GLN A 67 -8.23 -16.06 -5.53
N THR A 68 -7.75 -17.01 -4.74
CA THR A 68 -6.55 -17.77 -5.15
C THR A 68 -7.01 -18.84 -6.12
N ASP A 69 -6.46 -18.86 -7.33
CA ASP A 69 -6.65 -19.94 -8.29
C ASP A 69 -5.31 -20.66 -8.47
N GLN A 70 -5.30 -21.99 -8.29
CA GLN A 70 -4.13 -22.86 -8.49
C GLN A 70 -2.81 -22.26 -7.96
N ASP A 71 -2.79 -21.88 -6.68
CA ASP A 71 -1.63 -21.29 -5.98
C ASP A 71 -1.13 -19.92 -6.51
N ASN A 72 -1.83 -19.32 -7.48
CA ASN A 72 -1.55 -17.98 -7.96
C ASN A 72 -2.44 -16.93 -7.28
N LEU A 73 -1.83 -15.79 -6.98
CA LEU A 73 -2.53 -14.56 -6.60
C LEU A 73 -3.22 -13.98 -7.83
N VAL A 74 -4.54 -14.10 -7.87
CA VAL A 74 -5.38 -13.35 -8.80
C VAL A 74 -5.64 -11.96 -8.19
N ASP A 75 -5.84 -10.95 -9.04
CA ASP A 75 -6.28 -9.60 -8.63
C ASP A 75 -7.42 -9.70 -7.60
N SER A 76 -7.41 -8.81 -6.60
CA SER A 76 -8.43 -8.84 -5.55
C SER A 76 -9.81 -8.59 -6.14
N ALA A 77 -10.74 -9.51 -5.92
CA ALA A 77 -12.11 -9.42 -6.40
C ALA A 77 -12.86 -8.26 -5.73
N ALA A 78 -12.47 -7.90 -4.51
CA ALA A 78 -12.94 -6.71 -3.81
C ALA A 78 -11.86 -6.20 -2.85
N TRP A 79 -11.87 -4.90 -2.57
CA TRP A 79 -11.02 -4.26 -1.57
C TRP A 79 -11.73 -3.10 -0.89
N VAL A 80 -11.25 -2.70 0.29
CA VAL A 80 -11.76 -1.55 1.06
C VAL A 80 -10.60 -0.78 1.66
N GLU A 81 -10.56 0.53 1.42
CA GLU A 81 -9.57 1.41 2.04
C GLU A 81 -9.80 1.53 3.54
N VAL A 82 -8.70 1.50 4.29
CA VAL A 82 -8.69 1.56 5.75
C VAL A 82 -7.63 2.53 6.26
N LYS A 83 -7.93 3.12 7.41
CA LYS A 83 -7.06 4.01 8.19
C LYS A 83 -6.80 3.38 9.54
N SER A 84 -5.70 3.74 10.19
CA SER A 84 -5.40 3.26 11.55
C SER A 84 -6.63 3.38 12.47
N GLY A 85 -6.92 2.29 13.18
CA GLY A 85 -8.10 2.14 14.03
C GLY A 85 -9.38 1.68 13.30
N ASP A 86 -9.35 1.48 11.99
CA ASP A 86 -10.51 0.99 11.24
C ASP A 86 -10.68 -0.53 11.41
N ILE A 87 -11.93 -0.92 11.55
CA ILE A 87 -12.44 -2.28 11.47
C ILE A 87 -13.25 -2.40 10.18
N SER A 88 -12.86 -3.35 9.34
CA SER A 88 -13.60 -3.76 8.14
C SER A 88 -14.07 -5.20 8.30
N SER A 89 -15.12 -5.57 7.56
CA SER A 89 -15.64 -6.94 7.55
C SER A 89 -15.95 -7.38 6.13
N LEU A 90 -15.47 -8.57 5.77
CA LEU A 90 -15.89 -9.30 4.58
C LEU A 90 -17.17 -10.09 4.91
N SER A 91 -18.21 -9.95 4.10
CA SER A 91 -19.47 -10.69 4.24
C SER A 91 -20.01 -11.13 2.87
N GLY A 92 -21.04 -11.98 2.88
CA GLY A 92 -21.66 -12.52 1.67
C GLY A 92 -21.31 -13.98 1.39
N GLY A 93 -22.05 -14.58 0.47
CA GLY A 93 -21.90 -15.99 0.08
C GLY A 93 -20.84 -16.23 -1.00
N PRO A 94 -20.66 -17.50 -1.43
CA PRO A 94 -19.78 -17.86 -2.53
C PRO A 94 -20.07 -17.03 -3.79
N GLY A 95 -19.04 -16.44 -4.40
CA GLY A 95 -19.17 -15.59 -5.58
C GLY A 95 -19.75 -14.18 -5.35
N GLN A 96 -20.19 -13.85 -4.14
CA GLN A 96 -20.80 -12.54 -3.80
C GLN A 96 -20.18 -11.90 -2.55
N LYS A 97 -18.93 -12.26 -2.22
CA LYS A 97 -18.22 -11.69 -1.08
C LYS A 97 -17.89 -10.22 -1.33
N ARG A 98 -18.13 -9.38 -0.34
CA ARG A 98 -17.89 -7.93 -0.40
C ARG A 98 -17.46 -7.38 0.95
N PHE A 99 -16.72 -6.28 0.93
CA PHE A 99 -16.46 -5.51 2.13
C PHE A 99 -17.64 -4.60 2.44
N GLY A 100 -18.03 -4.53 3.71
CA GLY A 100 -18.93 -3.49 4.22
C GLY A 100 -18.20 -2.20 4.54
N ASP A 101 -18.95 -1.21 5.03
CA ASP A 101 -18.39 0.05 5.50
C ASP A 101 -17.39 -0.16 6.65
N THR A 102 -16.39 0.71 6.71
CA THR A 102 -15.42 0.71 7.80
C THR A 102 -15.96 1.43 9.02
N SER A 103 -15.65 0.89 10.21
CA SER A 103 -16.03 1.48 11.50
C SER A 103 -14.80 1.68 12.37
N LYS A 104 -14.88 2.57 13.36
CA LYS A 104 -13.78 2.78 14.31
C LYS A 104 -13.81 1.74 15.43
N GLY A 105 -12.66 1.11 15.69
CA GLY A 105 -12.49 0.21 16.82
C GLY A 105 -12.42 0.95 18.16
N ASN A 106 -12.75 0.24 19.24
CA ASN A 106 -12.73 0.76 20.61
C ASN A 106 -11.29 1.03 21.10
N GLY A 107 -10.74 2.20 20.77
CA GLY A 107 -9.50 2.74 21.35
C GLY A 107 -8.18 2.15 20.83
N SER A 108 -8.21 1.07 20.03
CA SER A 108 -7.00 0.53 19.40
C SER A 108 -6.64 1.29 18.12
N LYS A 109 -5.34 1.54 17.89
CA LYS A 109 -4.82 2.04 16.60
C LYS A 109 -4.63 0.91 15.57
N LEU A 110 -5.04 -0.32 15.90
CA LEU A 110 -4.89 -1.48 15.05
C LEU A 110 -5.84 -1.42 13.85
N LEU A 111 -5.40 -2.01 12.75
CA LEU A 111 -6.25 -2.31 11.60
C LEU A 111 -6.83 -3.71 11.80
N VAL A 112 -8.15 -3.86 11.64
CA VAL A 112 -8.82 -5.14 11.80
C VAL A 112 -9.63 -5.47 10.55
N CYS A 113 -9.44 -6.68 10.04
CA CYS A 113 -10.27 -7.26 8.98
C CYS A 113 -10.93 -8.53 9.51
N LYS A 114 -12.27 -8.53 9.57
CA LYS A 114 -13.04 -9.69 10.01
C LYS A 114 -13.54 -10.48 8.80
N ASN A 115 -13.42 -11.79 8.85
CA ASN A 115 -14.18 -12.66 7.95
C ASN A 115 -15.50 -13.02 8.62
N ASN A 116 -16.60 -12.41 8.17
CA ASN A 116 -17.97 -12.70 8.61
C ASN A 116 -18.74 -13.50 7.53
N THR A 117 -18.03 -14.27 6.70
CA THR A 117 -18.65 -15.22 5.75
C THR A 117 -18.78 -16.60 6.40
N ASP A 118 -19.64 -17.46 5.85
CA ASP A 118 -19.88 -18.82 6.37
C ASP A 118 -18.74 -19.82 6.06
N GLY A 119 -17.59 -19.34 5.60
CA GLY A 119 -16.46 -20.19 5.29
C GLY A 119 -15.15 -19.43 5.22
N ARG A 120 -14.07 -20.17 4.99
CA ARG A 120 -12.74 -19.58 4.92
C ARG A 120 -12.58 -18.62 3.75
N ALA A 121 -11.75 -17.60 3.95
CA ALA A 121 -11.41 -16.62 2.93
C ALA A 121 -9.93 -16.27 2.97
N ASN A 122 -9.36 -15.99 1.82
CA ASN A 122 -8.01 -15.44 1.71
C ASN A 122 -8.12 -13.92 1.74
N LEU A 123 -7.47 -13.32 2.73
CA LEU A 123 -7.50 -11.89 2.98
C LEU A 123 -6.10 -11.30 2.79
N SER A 124 -6.03 -10.08 2.30
CA SER A 124 -4.76 -9.37 2.12
C SER A 124 -4.82 -7.96 2.69
N ILE A 125 -3.65 -7.40 3.00
CA ILE A 125 -3.47 -5.96 3.17
C ILE A 125 -2.46 -5.46 2.16
N GLY A 126 -2.69 -4.26 1.63
CA GLY A 126 -1.90 -3.71 0.55
C GLY A 126 -2.14 -2.22 0.37
N PHE A 127 -1.67 -1.71 -0.77
CA PHE A 127 -1.75 -0.30 -1.10
C PHE A 127 -2.67 -0.06 -2.30
N VAL A 128 -3.43 1.02 -2.26
CA VAL A 128 -4.18 1.53 -3.40
C VAL A 128 -3.33 2.60 -4.10
N LYS A 129 -3.06 2.37 -5.39
CA LYS A 129 -2.42 3.34 -6.30
C LYS A 129 -3.45 3.96 -7.23
N GLY A 130 -3.10 5.10 -7.80
CA GLY A 130 -3.98 5.85 -8.71
C GLY A 130 -5.15 6.50 -7.98
N ASP A 131 -5.99 7.23 -8.71
CA ASP A 131 -7.11 8.00 -8.15
C ASP A 131 -8.38 7.81 -8.97
N SER A 132 -9.54 8.05 -8.35
CA SER A 132 -10.87 7.89 -8.97
C SER A 132 -11.06 6.54 -9.67
N ILE A 133 -11.28 6.51 -10.98
CA ILE A 133 -11.51 5.28 -11.75
C ILE A 133 -10.22 4.52 -12.10
N HIS A 134 -9.05 5.13 -11.90
CA HIS A 134 -7.75 4.53 -12.22
C HIS A 134 -7.09 3.89 -11.00
N GLN A 135 -7.91 3.55 -10.00
CA GLN A 135 -7.42 2.95 -8.77
C GLN A 135 -7.08 1.49 -8.98
N ARG A 136 -5.93 1.09 -8.46
CA ARG A 136 -5.47 -0.30 -8.45
C ARG A 136 -5.02 -0.67 -7.05
N TYR A 137 -5.60 -1.75 -6.53
CA TYR A 137 -5.13 -2.38 -5.30
C TYR A 137 -3.95 -3.31 -5.60
N GLU A 138 -2.88 -3.17 -4.83
CA GLU A 138 -1.71 -4.04 -4.89
C GLU A 138 -1.53 -4.73 -3.52
N PRO A 139 -1.80 -6.04 -3.40
CA PRO A 139 -1.63 -6.76 -2.15
C PRO A 139 -0.14 -6.88 -1.78
N THR A 140 0.17 -6.71 -0.49
CA THR A 140 1.54 -6.80 0.04
C THR A 140 1.70 -8.01 0.96
N LEU A 141 0.72 -8.28 1.82
CA LEU A 141 0.69 -9.41 2.74
C LEU A 141 -0.64 -10.13 2.63
N ILE A 142 -0.62 -11.47 2.73
CA ILE A 142 -1.80 -12.33 2.55
C ILE A 142 -1.88 -13.33 3.68
N TRP A 143 -3.09 -13.56 4.17
CA TRP A 143 -3.47 -14.62 5.08
C TRP A 143 -4.42 -15.57 4.38
N THR A 144 -4.04 -16.83 4.30
CA THR A 144 -4.88 -17.88 3.72
C THR A 144 -5.75 -18.52 4.79
N GLY A 145 -6.94 -18.96 4.40
CA GLY A 145 -7.80 -19.75 5.28
C GLY A 145 -8.35 -19.02 6.50
N VAL A 146 -8.50 -17.69 6.44
CA VAL A 146 -9.04 -16.91 7.57
C VAL A 146 -10.52 -17.22 7.75
N GLY A 147 -10.94 -17.54 8.98
CA GLY A 147 -12.31 -17.99 9.30
C GLY A 147 -12.30 -19.36 9.97
N ILE A 148 -13.47 -19.87 10.31
CA ILE A 148 -13.65 -21.17 10.97
C ILE A 148 -14.18 -22.15 9.94
#